data_AF-A0AAE0CC61-F1
#
_entry.id   AF-A0AAE0CC61-F1
#
_cell.length_a   1.000
_cell.length_b   1.000
_cell.length_c   1.000
_cell.angle_alpha   90.00
_cell.angle_beta   90.00
_cell.angle_gamma   90.00
#
_symmetry.space_group_name_H-M   'P 1'
#
loop_
_entity.id
_entity.type
_entity.pdbx_description
1 polymer ?
#
loop_
_entity_poly.entity_id
_entity_poly.type
_entity_poly.pdbx_seq_one_letter_code
_entity_poly.pdbx_strand_id
1 'polypeptide(L)'
;MIPSRKHAIFCFAVLAFALGSNADYDEDEIETEPIDRSYEAQLLVRKVIAEDVLVEFSNITVTYGIFNTGGSAAFSVDLTDASWGDLYEVVEGEASQSWTRIAAGASVNHTIIVKPKYAGPLMNQPAKVTYLPTSDTDEPQVVGSSLPVGKVLSSAEKYMKMALQVGKYLTLGFVRTEGEWKVFGSLSAVLFALFMGNTMALKGKAWHKDRQSRIAMEALGVSDESK
;
A
#
# COMPACT_ATOMS: atom_id res chain seq x y z
N MET A 1 -39.65 73.13 44.95
CA MET A 1 -40.64 72.34 44.19
C MET A 1 -41.13 71.18 45.05
N ILE A 2 -42.44 70.94 45.06
CA ILE A 2 -43.25 69.91 45.77
C ILE A 2 -44.28 69.41 44.70
N PRO A 3 -44.98 68.24 44.72
CA PRO A 3 -45.18 67.13 45.69
C PRO A 3 -44.55 65.79 45.21
N SER A 4 -44.95 64.53 45.50
CA SER A 4 -46.07 63.86 46.24
C SER A 4 -45.54 62.51 46.80
N ARG A 5 -45.75 62.05 48.05
CA ARG A 5 -46.96 61.76 48.89
C ARG A 5 -47.60 60.38 48.60
N LYS A 6 -47.86 59.62 49.69
CA LYS A 6 -48.74 58.42 49.90
C LYS A 6 -48.00 57.06 49.91
N HIS A 7 -48.35 56.04 50.69
CA HIS A 7 -49.19 55.79 51.88
C HIS A 7 -48.85 54.36 52.40
N ALA A 8 -49.07 54.16 53.69
CA ALA A 8 -48.82 53.00 54.56
C ALA A 8 -49.46 51.62 54.21
N ILE A 9 -49.23 50.64 55.13
CA ILE A 9 -49.94 49.36 55.40
C ILE A 9 -49.62 48.23 54.38
N PHE A 10 -48.98 47.10 54.75
CA PHE A 10 -49.56 46.00 55.54
C PHE A 10 -48.52 45.06 56.18
N CYS A 11 -48.83 44.52 57.36
CA CYS A 11 -48.04 43.47 58.01
C CYS A 11 -48.32 42.10 57.37
N PHE A 12 -47.31 41.23 57.29
CA PHE A 12 -47.57 39.81 57.56
C PHE A 12 -46.37 39.19 58.27
N ALA A 13 -46.63 38.61 59.44
CA ALA A 13 -45.65 37.85 60.18
C ALA A 13 -45.79 36.37 59.80
N VAL A 14 -44.66 35.70 59.55
CA VAL A 14 -44.54 34.26 59.78
C VAL A 14 -43.23 34.03 60.52
N LEU A 15 -43.35 33.63 61.79
CA LEU A 15 -42.25 33.09 62.57
C LEU A 15 -42.25 31.57 62.36
N ALA A 16 -41.18 31.00 61.84
CA ALA A 16 -40.98 29.56 61.76
C ALA A 16 -39.54 29.22 62.15
N PHE A 17 -39.34 28.97 63.45
CA PHE A 17 -38.09 28.44 63.97
C PHE A 17 -38.13 26.91 63.84
N ALA A 18 -37.27 26.34 62.99
CA ALA A 18 -37.08 24.90 62.88
C ALA A 18 -35.58 24.61 62.84
N LEU A 19 -35.17 23.63 63.65
CA LEU A 19 -33.77 23.29 63.90
C LEU A 19 -33.11 22.74 62.64
N GLY A 20 -32.14 23.46 62.09
CA GLY A 20 -31.21 22.91 61.12
C GLY A 20 -30.24 21.98 61.84
N SER A 21 -30.36 20.67 61.64
CA SER A 21 -29.31 19.72 61.98
C SER A 21 -28.09 20.01 61.10
N ASN A 22 -26.93 20.24 61.71
CA ASN A 22 -25.67 20.14 60.99
C ASN A 22 -25.50 18.67 60.60
N ALA A 23 -25.81 18.34 59.33
CA ALA A 23 -25.36 17.10 58.74
C ALA A 23 -23.86 17.26 58.50
N ASP A 24 -23.05 16.48 59.22
CA ASP A 24 -21.66 16.24 58.83
C ASP A 24 -21.72 15.55 57.47
N TYR A 25 -21.17 16.22 56.46
CA TYR A 25 -20.93 15.60 55.16
C TYR A 25 -19.51 15.07 55.21
N ASP A 26 -19.38 13.78 55.53
CA ASP A 26 -18.15 13.04 55.24
C ASP A 26 -17.94 13.08 53.72
N GLU A 27 -17.13 14.03 53.26
CA GLU A 27 -16.54 14.00 51.93
C GLU A 27 -15.49 12.88 51.95
N ASP A 28 -15.90 11.67 51.58
CA ASP A 28 -14.99 10.60 51.18
C ASP A 28 -14.16 11.12 49.99
N GLU A 29 -13.02 11.75 50.30
CA GLU A 29 -12.05 12.22 49.33
C GLU A 29 -11.47 11.01 48.60
N ILE A 30 -12.08 10.66 47.46
CA ILE A 30 -11.59 9.59 46.60
C ILE A 30 -10.24 10.06 46.05
N GLU A 31 -9.16 9.64 46.70
CA GLU A 31 -7.78 9.70 46.19
C GLU A 31 -7.71 8.94 44.86
N THR A 32 -8.07 9.65 43.79
CA THR A 32 -7.85 9.23 42.42
C THR A 32 -6.39 9.48 42.10
N GLU A 33 -5.52 8.65 42.69
CA GLU A 33 -4.11 8.51 42.31
C GLU A 33 -4.02 8.54 40.78
N PRO A 34 -3.33 9.54 40.20
CA PRO A 34 -3.28 9.68 38.76
C PRO A 34 -2.49 8.50 38.20
N ILE A 35 -3.18 7.57 37.54
CA ILE A 35 -2.57 6.38 36.92
C ILE A 35 -1.44 6.86 36.00
N ASP A 36 -0.19 6.64 36.41
CA ASP A 36 0.99 7.07 35.66
C ASP A 36 1.25 6.13 34.47
N ARG A 37 0.40 6.29 33.45
CA ARG A 37 0.54 5.63 32.16
C ARG A 37 1.77 6.10 31.37
N SER A 38 2.59 7.03 31.90
CA SER A 38 3.85 7.43 31.27
C SER A 38 4.90 6.32 31.30
N TYR A 39 4.76 5.31 32.17
CA TYR A 39 5.72 4.20 32.26
C TYR A 39 5.17 2.87 31.71
N GLU A 40 3.93 2.83 31.21
CA GLU A 40 3.36 1.64 30.59
C GLU A 40 4.09 1.24 29.29
N ALA A 41 4.02 -0.04 28.92
CA ALA A 41 4.46 -0.49 27.61
C ALA A 41 3.50 0.01 26.52
N GLN A 42 4.04 0.41 25.37
CA GLN A 42 3.27 0.89 24.23
C GLN A 42 3.81 0.24 22.97
N LEU A 43 2.98 -0.54 22.26
CA LEU A 43 3.41 -1.26 21.07
C LEU A 43 3.04 -0.52 19.78
N LEU A 44 4.02 -0.31 18.90
CA LEU A 44 3.82 0.07 17.50
C LEU A 44 3.92 -1.16 16.60
N VAL A 45 2.92 -1.37 15.74
CA VAL A 45 2.84 -2.54 14.86
C VAL A 45 2.86 -2.13 13.40
N ARG A 46 3.86 -2.61 12.66
CA ARG A 46 4.08 -2.34 11.23
C ARG A 46 3.93 -3.64 10.44
N LYS A 47 2.91 -3.73 9.59
CA LYS A 47 2.69 -4.81 8.63
C LYS A 47 3.11 -4.34 7.24
N VAL A 48 4.01 -5.08 6.60
CA VAL A 48 4.68 -4.73 5.34
C VAL A 48 4.68 -5.92 4.41
N ILE A 49 4.57 -5.65 3.12
CA ILE A 49 4.79 -6.62 2.05
C ILE A 49 6.14 -6.31 1.41
N ALA A 50 6.98 -7.31 1.18
CA ALA A 50 8.33 -7.12 0.66
C ALA A 50 8.37 -6.85 -0.85
N GLU A 51 7.39 -7.33 -1.60
CA GLU A 51 7.36 -7.30 -3.06
C GLU A 51 6.73 -6.01 -3.62
N ASP A 52 7.47 -5.28 -4.47
CA ASP A 52 6.99 -4.08 -5.17
C ASP A 52 5.84 -4.36 -6.17
N VAL A 53 5.72 -5.61 -6.64
CA VAL A 53 4.72 -6.03 -7.62
C VAL A 53 4.11 -7.35 -7.21
N LEU A 54 2.89 -7.27 -6.71
CA LEU A 54 2.10 -8.43 -6.31
C LEU A 54 1.48 -9.09 -7.54
N VAL A 55 1.50 -10.43 -7.61
CA VAL A 55 1.01 -11.20 -8.76
C VAL A 55 0.24 -12.42 -8.25
N GLU A 56 -0.87 -12.74 -8.89
CA GLU A 56 -1.62 -13.99 -8.66
C GLU A 56 -0.70 -15.22 -8.73
N PHE A 57 -0.98 -16.23 -7.91
CA PHE A 57 -0.23 -17.48 -7.79
C PHE A 57 1.28 -17.36 -7.49
N SER A 58 1.78 -16.14 -7.20
CA SER A 58 3.17 -15.88 -6.82
C SER A 58 3.27 -15.68 -5.31
N ASN A 59 4.33 -16.18 -4.69
CA ASN A 59 4.56 -16.00 -3.26
C ASN A 59 4.77 -14.51 -2.93
N ILE A 60 4.19 -14.07 -1.81
CA ILE A 60 4.26 -12.72 -1.25
C ILE A 60 4.74 -12.87 0.20
N THR A 61 5.76 -12.10 0.57
CA THR A 61 6.38 -12.13 1.89
C THR A 61 5.80 -11.01 2.74
N VAL A 62 5.02 -11.36 3.77
CA VAL A 62 4.42 -10.40 4.69
C VAL A 62 5.23 -10.44 5.99
N THR A 63 5.71 -9.27 6.42
CA THR A 63 6.47 -9.11 7.67
C THR A 63 5.74 -8.17 8.62
N TYR A 64 5.58 -8.61 9.86
CA TYR A 64 5.09 -7.83 10.98
C TYR A 64 6.29 -7.46 11.85
N GLY A 65 6.55 -6.16 12.01
CA GLY A 65 7.45 -5.65 13.04
C GLY A 65 6.63 -5.08 14.20
N ILE A 66 6.92 -5.54 15.41
CA ILE A 66 6.32 -5.04 16.65
C ILE A 66 7.43 -4.39 17.46
N PHE A 67 7.29 -3.12 17.80
CA PHE A 67 8.28 -2.33 18.55
C PHE A 67 7.66 -1.73 19.80
N ASN A 68 8.33 -1.86 20.95
CA ASN A 68 7.86 -1.29 22.20
C ASN A 68 8.48 0.11 22.42
N THR A 69 7.66 1.15 22.30
CA THR A 69 8.01 2.55 22.57
C THR A 69 7.77 2.99 24.02
N GLY A 70 7.18 2.15 24.86
CA GLY A 70 6.84 2.47 26.25
C GLY A 70 8.01 2.37 27.23
N GLY A 71 7.76 2.78 28.47
CA GLY A 71 8.75 2.75 29.57
C GLY A 71 8.98 1.37 30.17
N SER A 72 7.94 0.51 30.14
CA SER A 72 7.96 -0.85 30.66
C SER A 72 7.98 -1.90 29.54
N ALA A 73 8.17 -3.17 29.92
CA ALA A 73 8.05 -4.29 29.01
C ALA A 73 6.58 -4.67 28.77
N ALA A 74 6.21 -4.94 27.53
CA ALA A 74 4.93 -5.57 27.22
C ALA A 74 5.01 -7.07 27.53
N PHE A 75 3.95 -7.64 28.10
CA PHE A 75 3.83 -9.06 28.43
C PHE A 75 2.67 -9.71 27.67
N SER A 76 2.72 -11.04 27.52
CA SER A 76 1.66 -11.84 26.86
C SER A 76 1.22 -11.23 25.51
N VAL A 77 2.18 -11.03 24.61
CA VAL A 77 1.98 -10.33 23.34
C VAL A 77 1.51 -11.32 22.28
N ASP A 78 0.25 -11.21 21.86
CA ASP A 78 -0.39 -12.11 20.90
C ASP A 78 -0.74 -11.36 19.59
N LEU A 79 -0.03 -11.67 18.51
CA LEU A 79 -0.34 -11.24 17.15
C LEU A 79 -1.35 -12.20 16.51
N THR A 80 -2.37 -11.63 15.85
CA THR A 80 -3.37 -12.35 15.06
C THR A 80 -3.73 -11.57 13.80
N ASP A 81 -3.80 -12.23 12.65
CA ASP A 81 -4.18 -11.61 11.37
C ASP A 81 -5.18 -12.47 10.59
N ALA A 82 -6.42 -11.98 10.49
CA ALA A 82 -7.50 -12.66 9.76
C ALA A 82 -7.45 -12.47 8.23
N SER A 83 -6.47 -11.71 7.69
CA SER A 83 -6.37 -11.43 6.25
C SER A 83 -6.21 -12.66 5.36
N TRP A 84 -5.59 -13.73 5.88
CA TRP A 84 -4.98 -14.79 5.07
C TRP A 84 -5.84 -16.05 4.93
N GLY A 85 -7.17 -15.88 4.96
CA GLY A 85 -8.16 -16.93 4.70
C GLY A 85 -8.39 -17.19 3.21
N ASP A 86 -9.64 -17.46 2.82
CA ASP A 86 -10.05 -18.06 1.54
C ASP A 86 -9.43 -17.48 0.25
N LEU A 87 -9.14 -16.17 0.23
CA LEU A 87 -8.56 -15.48 -0.93
C LEU A 87 -7.06 -15.76 -1.15
N TYR A 88 -6.39 -16.31 -0.14
CA TYR A 88 -4.97 -16.62 -0.13
C TYR A 88 -4.72 -18.09 0.21
N GLU A 89 -3.52 -18.56 -0.09
CA GLU A 89 -2.94 -19.81 0.38
C GLU A 89 -1.76 -19.44 1.28
N VAL A 90 -1.76 -19.88 2.54
CA VAL A 90 -0.57 -19.76 3.40
C VAL A 90 0.42 -20.83 2.95
N VAL A 91 1.60 -20.40 2.50
CA VAL A 91 2.67 -21.27 1.99
C VAL A 91 3.65 -21.63 3.09
N GLU A 92 4.00 -20.67 3.96
CA GLU A 92 4.95 -20.86 5.05
C GLU A 92 4.65 -19.89 6.20
N GLY A 93 4.85 -20.35 7.44
CA GLY A 93 4.58 -19.58 8.66
C GLY A 93 3.10 -19.59 9.08
N GLU A 94 2.80 -18.88 10.16
CA GLU A 94 1.46 -18.80 10.74
C GLU A 94 0.96 -17.34 10.76
N ALA A 95 -0.36 -17.16 10.64
CA ALA A 95 -1.00 -15.83 10.73
C ALA A 95 -1.21 -15.36 12.19
N SER A 96 -0.81 -16.19 13.16
CA SER A 96 -0.77 -15.91 14.59
C SER A 96 0.63 -16.17 15.13
N GLN A 97 1.06 -15.38 16.12
CA GLN A 97 2.32 -15.60 16.82
C GLN A 97 2.26 -14.96 18.21
N SER A 98 2.76 -15.68 19.22
CA SER A 98 2.81 -15.21 20.61
C SER A 98 4.24 -14.99 21.08
N TRP A 99 4.44 -14.00 21.96
CA TRP A 99 5.68 -13.74 22.68
C TRP A 99 5.39 -13.46 24.15
N THR A 100 6.13 -14.12 25.05
CA THR A 100 5.96 -13.92 26.51
C THR A 100 6.24 -12.48 26.95
N ARG A 101 7.22 -11.80 26.32
CA ARG A 101 7.67 -10.47 26.71
C ARG A 101 8.40 -9.73 25.59
N ILE A 102 8.16 -8.42 25.48
CA ILE A 102 8.95 -7.49 24.66
C ILE A 102 9.44 -6.35 25.56
N ALA A 103 10.75 -6.27 25.79
CA ALA A 103 11.34 -5.23 26.64
C ALA A 103 11.11 -3.81 26.08
N ALA A 104 11.17 -2.79 26.95
CA ALA A 104 11.16 -1.38 26.54
C ALA A 104 12.27 -1.10 25.52
N GLY A 105 11.96 -0.42 24.43
CA GLY A 105 12.90 -0.14 23.34
C GLY A 105 13.33 -1.36 22.50
N ALA A 106 12.69 -2.54 22.67
CA ALA A 106 12.97 -3.73 21.89
C ALA A 106 11.95 -3.95 20.76
N SER A 107 12.37 -4.68 19.72
CA SER A 107 11.53 -5.10 18.60
C SER A 107 11.53 -6.61 18.42
N VAL A 108 10.40 -7.18 18.01
CA VAL A 108 10.29 -8.53 17.44
C VAL A 108 9.74 -8.45 16.02
N ASN A 109 10.16 -9.39 15.17
CA ASN A 109 9.64 -9.53 13.82
C ASN A 109 9.02 -10.92 13.64
N HIS A 110 7.94 -10.99 12.87
CA HIS A 110 7.30 -12.23 12.42
C HIS A 110 7.10 -12.17 10.91
N THR A 111 7.27 -13.29 10.22
CA THR A 111 7.15 -13.36 8.75
C THR A 111 6.28 -14.55 8.35
N ILE A 112 5.40 -14.33 7.40
CA ILE A 112 4.53 -15.33 6.77
C ILE A 112 4.65 -15.19 5.25
N ILE A 113 4.67 -16.32 4.54
CA ILE A 113 4.63 -16.36 3.08
C ILE A 113 3.22 -16.78 2.66
N VAL A 114 2.57 -15.93 1.88
CA VAL A 114 1.20 -16.13 1.38
C VAL A 114 1.17 -16.04 -0.13
N LYS A 115 0.21 -16.70 -0.77
CA LYS A 115 0.03 -16.68 -2.22
C LYS A 115 -1.42 -16.29 -2.55
N PRO A 116 -1.67 -15.18 -3.27
CA PRO A 116 -3.02 -14.79 -3.65
C PRO A 116 -3.56 -15.70 -4.75
N LYS A 117 -4.80 -16.15 -4.61
CA LYS A 117 -5.45 -17.06 -5.58
C LYS A 117 -6.04 -16.33 -6.79
N TYR A 118 -6.19 -15.01 -6.72
CA TYR A 118 -6.85 -14.21 -7.75
C TYR A 118 -6.19 -12.84 -7.89
N ALA A 119 -6.14 -12.30 -9.11
CA ALA A 119 -5.84 -10.89 -9.36
C ALA A 119 -6.98 -9.96 -8.92
N GLY A 120 -6.65 -8.77 -8.43
CA GLY A 120 -7.62 -7.81 -7.91
C GLY A 120 -7.01 -6.84 -6.89
N PRO A 121 -7.83 -6.01 -6.22
CA PRO A 121 -7.38 -5.26 -5.04
C PRO A 121 -6.79 -6.21 -4.00
N LEU A 122 -5.73 -5.80 -3.31
CA LEU A 122 -5.22 -6.54 -2.16
C LEU A 122 -6.27 -6.49 -1.04
N MET A 123 -6.91 -7.61 -0.75
CA MET A 123 -7.92 -7.71 0.30
C MET A 123 -7.24 -8.15 1.60
N ASN A 124 -7.00 -7.21 2.50
CA ASN A 124 -6.35 -7.46 3.79
C ASN A 124 -6.99 -6.62 4.90
N GLN A 125 -6.71 -7.01 6.14
CA GLN A 125 -7.11 -6.31 7.36
C GLN A 125 -5.86 -5.89 8.15
N PRO A 126 -5.97 -4.92 9.07
CA PRO A 126 -4.94 -4.68 10.07
C PRO A 126 -4.73 -5.93 10.91
N ALA A 127 -3.49 -6.34 11.13
CA ALA A 127 -3.19 -7.38 12.11
C ALA A 127 -3.41 -6.82 13.51
N LYS A 128 -4.02 -7.61 14.39
CA LYS A 128 -4.33 -7.24 15.77
C LYS A 128 -3.26 -7.82 16.69
N VAL A 129 -2.62 -6.96 17.49
CA VAL A 129 -1.76 -7.37 18.60
C VAL A 129 -2.46 -7.07 19.92
N THR A 130 -2.55 -8.06 20.78
CA THR A 130 -3.09 -7.95 22.15
C THR A 130 -1.93 -8.12 23.13
N TYR A 131 -1.86 -7.34 24.20
CA TYR A 131 -0.75 -7.40 25.17
C TYR A 131 -1.12 -6.81 26.53
N LEU A 132 -0.40 -7.19 27.58
CA LEU A 132 -0.47 -6.54 28.90
C LEU A 132 0.56 -5.39 28.97
N PRO A 133 0.18 -4.17 29.40
CA PRO A 133 1.06 -3.00 29.40
C PRO A 133 2.07 -2.98 30.56
N THR A 134 1.81 -3.75 31.62
CA THR A 134 2.70 -3.96 32.77
C THR A 134 2.61 -5.43 33.22
N SER A 135 3.35 -5.82 34.26
CA SER A 135 3.20 -7.14 34.91
C SER A 135 2.02 -7.23 35.87
N ASP A 136 1.49 -6.09 36.30
CA ASP A 136 0.61 -5.97 37.47
C ASP A 136 -0.84 -5.61 37.05
N THR A 137 -1.09 -5.60 35.74
CA THR A 137 -2.35 -5.21 35.11
C THR A 137 -2.91 -6.38 34.31
N ASP A 138 -4.09 -6.88 34.69
CA ASP A 138 -4.82 -7.93 33.97
C ASP A 138 -5.63 -7.41 32.77
N GLU A 139 -5.63 -6.09 32.50
CA GLU A 139 -6.35 -5.48 31.38
C GLU A 139 -5.53 -5.53 30.07
N PRO A 140 -5.92 -6.34 29.06
CA PRO A 140 -5.20 -6.41 27.81
C PRO A 140 -5.46 -5.19 26.91
N GLN A 141 -4.38 -4.52 26.51
CA GLN A 141 -4.39 -3.50 25.48
C GLN A 141 -4.39 -4.13 24.09
N VAL A 142 -5.00 -3.42 23.13
CA VAL A 142 -5.11 -3.86 21.73
C VAL A 142 -4.57 -2.77 20.81
N VAL A 143 -3.69 -3.15 19.89
CA VAL A 143 -3.18 -2.28 18.82
C VAL A 143 -3.31 -2.94 17.45
N GLY A 144 -3.67 -2.14 16.45
CA GLY A 144 -3.76 -2.57 15.05
C GLY A 144 -2.49 -2.22 14.26
N SER A 145 -2.14 -3.05 13.28
CA SER A 145 -1.02 -2.76 12.37
C SER A 145 -1.32 -1.65 11.37
N SER A 146 -0.27 -1.08 10.77
CA SER A 146 -0.40 -0.41 9.46
C SER A 146 -1.12 -1.32 8.44
N LEU A 147 -1.86 -0.73 7.50
CA LEU A 147 -2.52 -1.47 6.43
C LEU A 147 -1.82 -1.21 5.09
N PRO A 148 -1.04 -2.17 4.54
CA PRO A 148 -0.46 -2.01 3.22
C PRO A 148 -1.58 -2.09 2.15
N VAL A 149 -1.64 -1.09 1.27
CA VAL A 149 -2.62 -1.01 0.18
C VAL A 149 -1.93 -1.34 -1.14
N GLY A 150 -2.57 -2.14 -1.99
CA GLY A 150 -2.02 -2.53 -3.28
C GLY A 150 -3.01 -3.23 -4.20
N LYS A 151 -2.53 -3.65 -5.38
CA LYS A 151 -3.26 -4.50 -6.33
C LYS A 151 -2.42 -5.72 -6.66
N VAL A 152 -3.01 -6.91 -6.54
CA VAL A 152 -2.50 -8.16 -7.10
C VAL A 152 -2.75 -8.12 -8.61
N LEU A 153 -1.68 -8.15 -9.40
CA LEU A 153 -1.76 -8.18 -10.86
C LEU A 153 -2.05 -9.59 -11.36
N SER A 154 -2.79 -9.67 -12.46
CA SER A 154 -2.83 -10.90 -13.25
C SER A 154 -1.50 -11.17 -13.93
N SER A 155 -1.28 -12.43 -14.31
CA SER A 155 -0.09 -12.85 -15.05
C SER A 155 0.06 -12.07 -16.37
N ALA A 156 -1.06 -11.78 -17.05
CA ALA A 156 -1.07 -10.97 -18.27
C ALA A 156 -0.68 -9.49 -18.00
N GLU A 157 -1.23 -8.87 -16.96
CA GLU A 157 -0.84 -7.50 -16.56
C GLU A 157 0.63 -7.40 -16.16
N LYS A 158 1.19 -8.42 -15.50
CA LYS A 158 2.62 -8.51 -15.18
C LYS A 158 3.47 -8.45 -16.45
N TYR A 159 3.17 -9.30 -17.44
CA TYR A 159 3.92 -9.31 -18.70
C TYR A 159 3.74 -8.02 -19.49
N MET A 160 2.54 -7.44 -19.52
CA MET A 160 2.30 -6.13 -20.14
C MET A 160 3.13 -5.02 -19.47
N LYS A 161 3.11 -4.93 -18.13
CA LYS A 161 3.89 -3.94 -17.36
C LYS A 161 5.40 -4.09 -17.63
N MET A 162 5.91 -5.32 -17.68
CA MET A 162 7.30 -5.59 -18.06
C MET A 162 7.60 -5.20 -19.51
N ALA A 163 6.72 -5.52 -20.46
CA ALA A 163 6.90 -5.14 -21.88
C ALA A 163 6.87 -3.62 -22.09
N LEU A 164 6.03 -2.87 -21.36
CA LEU A 164 6.04 -1.41 -21.35
C LEU A 164 7.34 -0.84 -20.74
N GLN A 165 7.85 -1.43 -19.66
CA GLN A 165 9.10 -1.02 -19.03
C GLN A 165 10.32 -1.29 -19.93
N VAL A 166 10.39 -2.47 -20.55
CA VAL A 166 11.41 -2.79 -21.57
C VAL A 166 11.27 -1.89 -22.79
N GLY A 167 10.04 -1.64 -23.26
CA GLY A 167 9.71 -0.71 -24.33
C GLY A 167 10.25 0.70 -24.07
N LYS A 168 10.07 1.22 -22.86
CA LYS A 168 10.63 2.51 -22.44
C LYS A 168 12.16 2.56 -22.63
N TYR A 169 12.89 1.48 -22.33
CA TYR A 169 14.35 1.47 -22.53
C TYR A 169 14.74 1.27 -24.00
N LEU A 170 14.14 0.30 -24.71
CA LEU A 170 14.41 0.03 -26.12
C LEU A 170 14.10 1.22 -27.03
N THR A 171 13.06 1.99 -26.71
CA THR A 171 12.62 3.15 -27.48
C THR A 171 13.10 4.47 -26.89
N LEU A 172 14.08 4.47 -25.97
CA LEU A 172 14.62 5.68 -25.31
C LEU A 172 13.53 6.60 -24.71
N GLY A 173 12.41 6.02 -24.28
CA GLY A 173 11.28 6.70 -23.69
C GLY A 173 10.26 7.24 -24.69
N PHE A 174 10.32 6.88 -25.97
CA PHE A 174 9.30 7.25 -26.98
C PHE A 174 8.05 6.37 -26.95
N VAL A 175 8.12 5.17 -26.37
CA VAL A 175 6.97 4.26 -26.21
C VAL A 175 6.83 3.84 -24.74
N ARG A 176 5.69 4.16 -24.15
CA ARG A 176 5.34 4.02 -22.73
C ARG A 176 3.95 3.41 -22.50
N THR A 177 3.06 3.50 -23.50
CA THR A 177 1.69 2.99 -23.42
C THR A 177 1.38 1.94 -24.50
N GLU A 178 0.33 1.15 -24.30
CA GLU A 178 -0.14 0.18 -25.31
C GLU A 178 -0.56 0.86 -26.63
N GLY A 179 -1.11 2.08 -26.55
CA GLY A 179 -1.46 2.89 -27.71
C GLY A 179 -0.22 3.32 -28.52
N GLU A 180 0.81 3.80 -27.83
CA GLU A 180 2.09 4.18 -28.46
C GLU A 180 2.78 3.00 -29.15
N TRP A 181 2.68 1.77 -28.61
CA TRP A 181 3.19 0.58 -29.29
C TRP A 181 2.50 0.32 -30.64
N LYS A 182 1.19 0.53 -30.73
CA LYS A 182 0.43 0.38 -31.99
C LYS A 182 0.82 1.44 -33.02
N VAL A 183 1.04 2.69 -32.56
CA VAL A 183 1.52 3.79 -33.42
C VAL A 183 2.97 3.57 -33.87
N PHE A 184 3.85 3.11 -32.98
CA PHE A 184 5.23 2.78 -33.31
C PHE A 184 5.30 1.64 -34.33
N GLY A 185 4.48 0.60 -34.16
CA GLY A 185 4.35 -0.50 -35.12
C GLY A 185 3.89 -0.05 -36.51
N SER A 186 2.86 0.82 -36.58
CA SER A 186 2.36 1.31 -37.87
C SER A 186 3.37 2.24 -38.57
N LEU A 187 4.01 3.16 -37.85
CA LEU A 187 5.07 4.01 -38.40
C LEU A 187 6.27 3.18 -38.89
N SER A 188 6.69 2.19 -38.11
CA SER A 188 7.79 1.28 -38.50
C SER A 188 7.45 0.48 -39.76
N ALA A 189 6.21 -0.01 -39.89
CA ALA A 189 5.74 -0.71 -41.08
C ALA A 189 5.74 0.20 -42.32
N VAL A 190 5.29 1.45 -42.19
CA VAL A 190 5.33 2.45 -43.28
C VAL A 190 6.77 2.76 -43.69
N LEU A 191 7.67 3.02 -42.73
CA LEU A 191 9.09 3.27 -43.02
C LEU A 191 9.77 2.08 -43.69
N PHE A 192 9.48 0.85 -43.23
CA PHE A 192 10.00 -0.38 -43.83
C PHE A 192 9.47 -0.59 -45.25
N ALA A 193 8.18 -0.33 -45.49
CA ALA A 193 7.58 -0.40 -46.82
C ALA A 193 8.19 0.63 -47.79
N LEU A 194 8.44 1.87 -47.33
CA LEU A 194 9.12 2.90 -48.13
C LEU A 194 10.57 2.51 -48.44
N PHE A 195 11.31 1.95 -47.46
CA PHE A 195 12.68 1.48 -47.66
C PHE A 195 12.75 0.29 -48.64
N MET A 196 11.87 -0.71 -48.47
CA MET A 196 11.77 -1.86 -49.39
C MET A 196 11.35 -1.41 -50.80
N GLY A 197 10.36 -0.52 -50.92
CA GLY A 197 9.94 0.06 -52.19
C GLY A 197 11.07 0.80 -52.90
N ASN A 198 11.83 1.63 -52.18
CA ASN A 198 12.98 2.35 -52.75
C ASN A 198 14.10 1.40 -53.19
N THR A 199 14.47 0.42 -52.37
CA THR A 199 15.52 -0.56 -52.73
C THR A 199 15.12 -1.44 -53.92
N MET A 200 13.85 -1.84 -54.02
CA MET A 200 13.30 -2.53 -55.20
C MET A 200 13.30 -1.63 -56.45
N ALA A 201 12.90 -0.36 -56.33
CA ALA A 201 12.90 0.59 -57.44
C ALA A 201 14.32 0.87 -57.98
N LEU A 202 15.32 0.99 -57.10
CA LEU A 202 16.72 1.13 -57.49
C LEU A 202 17.24 -0.12 -58.22
N LYS A 203 16.96 -1.33 -57.69
CA LYS A 203 17.30 -2.60 -58.36
C LYS A 203 16.61 -2.74 -59.72
N GLY A 204 15.34 -2.36 -59.84
CA GLY A 204 14.59 -2.37 -61.09
C GLY A 204 15.20 -1.45 -62.14
N LYS A 205 15.55 -0.21 -61.78
CA LYS A 205 16.25 0.73 -62.68
C LYS A 205 17.61 0.20 -63.13
N ALA A 206 18.40 -0.38 -62.22
CA ALA A 206 19.68 -0.99 -62.56
C ALA A 206 19.51 -2.17 -63.54
N TRP A 207 18.54 -3.06 -63.29
CA TRP A 207 18.22 -4.19 -64.16
C TRP A 207 17.75 -3.77 -65.56
N HIS A 208 16.92 -2.72 -65.66
CA HIS A 208 16.51 -2.17 -66.96
C HIS A 208 17.70 -1.61 -67.75
N LYS A 209 18.62 -0.89 -67.09
CA LYS A 209 19.84 -0.37 -67.72
C LYS A 209 20.78 -1.48 -68.18
N ASP A 210 21.01 -2.49 -67.33
CA ASP A 210 21.81 -3.67 -67.67
C ASP A 210 21.23 -4.40 -68.90
N ARG A 211 19.91 -4.67 -68.89
CA ARG A 211 19.23 -5.30 -70.01
C ARG A 211 19.37 -4.50 -71.32
N GLN A 212 19.27 -3.17 -71.26
CA GLN A 212 19.51 -2.31 -72.43
C GLN A 212 20.97 -2.38 -72.90
N SER A 213 21.94 -2.37 -71.98
CA SER A 213 23.36 -2.50 -72.30
C SER A 213 23.67 -3.84 -72.97
N ARG A 214 23.11 -4.95 -72.45
CA ARG A 214 23.27 -6.29 -73.02
C ARG A 214 22.70 -6.39 -74.44
N ILE A 215 21.49 -5.86 -74.67
CA ILE A 215 20.89 -5.82 -76.02
C ILE A 215 21.73 -4.95 -76.97
N ALA A 216 22.31 -3.85 -76.50
CA ALA A 216 23.19 -3.00 -77.31
C ALA A 216 24.52 -3.68 -77.66
N MET A 217 25.12 -4.44 -76.74
CA MET A 217 26.34 -5.23 -77.02
C MET A 217 26.08 -6.35 -78.03
N GLU A 218 24.95 -7.05 -77.89
CA GLU A 218 24.49 -8.07 -78.85
C GLU A 218 24.27 -7.47 -80.26
N ALA A 219 23.63 -6.30 -80.34
CA ALA A 219 23.42 -5.59 -81.61
C ALA A 219 24.71 -5.05 -82.27
N LEU A 220 25.78 -4.83 -81.51
CA LEU A 220 27.09 -4.43 -82.00
C LEU A 220 28.00 -5.62 -82.38
N GLY A 221 27.53 -6.86 -82.22
CA GLY A 221 28.31 -8.07 -82.50
C GLY A 221 29.46 -8.30 -81.52
N VAL A 222 29.47 -7.61 -80.38
CA VAL A 222 30.48 -7.79 -79.33
C VAL A 222 30.09 -9.01 -78.49
N SER A 223 30.68 -10.17 -78.82
CA SER A 223 30.60 -11.36 -77.99
C SER A 223 31.37 -11.16 -76.69
N ASP A 224 30.76 -11.57 -75.58
CA ASP A 224 31.26 -11.35 -74.22
C ASP A 224 32.44 -12.29 -73.88
N GLU A 225 33.61 -12.03 -74.47
CA GLU A 225 34.87 -12.73 -74.17
C GLU A 225 35.53 -12.20 -72.88
N SER A 226 34.86 -12.36 -71.73
CA SER A 226 35.58 -12.46 -70.44
C SER A 226 34.77 -13.20 -69.37
N LYS A 227 35.44 -14.13 -68.69
CA LYS A 227 35.06 -14.70 -67.39
C LYS A 227 36.11 -14.28 -66.37
#